data_AF-A0A934AD76-F1
#
_entry.id   AF-A0A934AD76-F1
#
_cell.length_a   1.000
_cell.length_b   1.000
_cell.length_c   1.000
_cell.angle_alpha   90.00
_cell.angle_beta   90.00
_cell.angle_gamma   90.00
#
_symmetry.space_group_name_H-M   'P 1'
#
loop_
_entity.id
_entity.type
_entity.pdbx_description
1 polymer ?
#
loop_
_entity_poly.entity_id
_entity_poly.type
_entity_poly.pdbx_seq_one_letter_code
_entity_poly.pdbx_strand_id
1 'polypeptide(L)' 'ELWLPDAIKELMDKRPVYACEVANAKYYDTGNKLEYLKTVVEFALEHKDLNGEFRRYLKSLKL' A
#
# COMPACT_ATOMS: atom_id res chain seq x y z
N GLU A 1 8.77 -6.46 25.45
CA GLU A 1 8.02 -6.50 24.17
C GLU A 1 8.46 -7.74 23.42
N LEU A 2 7.56 -8.37 22.67
CA LEU A 2 7.88 -9.56 21.86
C LEU A 2 7.71 -9.16 20.40
N TRP A 3 8.76 -9.33 19.60
CA TRP A 3 8.79 -8.95 18.19
C TRP A 3 8.70 -10.20 17.31
N LEU A 4 7.79 -10.16 16.32
CA LEU A 4 7.63 -11.25 15.35
C LEU A 4 8.92 -11.55 14.54
N PRO A 5 9.73 -10.56 14.11
CA PRO A 5 11.00 -10.82 13.45
C PRO A 5 11.96 -11.70 14.25
N ASP A 6 12.00 -11.57 15.57
CA ASP A 6 12.85 -12.38 16.43
C ASP A 6 12.40 -13.85 16.41
N ALA A 7 11.09 -14.09 16.46
CA ALA A 7 10.54 -15.45 16.34
C ALA A 7 10.78 -16.06 14.94
N ILE A 8 10.72 -15.26 13.87
CA ILE A 8 11.06 -15.73 12.52
C ILE A 8 12.54 -16.11 12.46
N LYS A 9 13.42 -15.33 13.08
CA LYS A 9 14.86 -15.65 13.16
C LYS A 9 15.10 -16.98 13.87
N GLU A 10 14.46 -17.23 15.01
CA GLU A 10 14.55 -18.54 15.69
C GLU A 10 13.96 -19.70 14.86
N LEU A 11 12.96 -19.43 14.02
CA LEU A 11 12.36 -20.42 13.13
C LEU A 11 13.31 -20.84 12.01
N MET A 12 14.14 -19.92 11.52
CA MET A 12 15.13 -20.18 10.46
C MET A 12 16.16 -21.24 10.86
N ASP A 13 16.47 -21.38 12.15
CA ASP A 13 17.38 -22.40 12.65
C ASP A 13 16.77 -23.82 12.63
N LYS A 14 15.43 -23.92 12.56
CA LYS A 14 14.69 -25.20 12.63
C LYS A 14 14.19 -25.67 11.27
N ARG A 15 13.94 -24.74 10.34
CA ARG A 15 13.41 -25.04 9.00
C ARG A 15 13.69 -23.90 8.03
N PRO A 16 13.76 -24.21 6.71
CA PRO A 16 13.87 -23.16 5.70
C PRO A 16 12.73 -22.15 5.77
N VAL A 17 13.08 -20.88 5.63
CA VAL A 17 12.16 -19.75 5.50
C VAL A 17 12.47 -19.08 4.17
N TYR A 18 11.43 -18.77 3.40
CA TYR A 18 11.56 -18.22 2.06
C TYR A 18 10.87 -16.86 1.99
N ALA A 19 11.48 -15.93 1.25
CA ALA A 19 10.81 -14.71 0.82
C ALA A 19 10.02 -15.00 -0.46
N CYS A 20 8.81 -14.46 -0.56
CA CYS A 20 7.98 -14.51 -1.75
C CYS A 20 7.82 -13.10 -2.29
N GLU A 21 8.25 -12.87 -3.52
CA GLU A 21 8.01 -11.60 -4.21
C GLU A 21 6.56 -11.54 -4.67
N VAL A 22 5.88 -10.42 -4.38
CA VAL A 22 4.54 -10.16 -4.90
C VAL A 22 4.67 -9.51 -6.28
N ALA A 23 4.69 -10.35 -7.32
CA ALA A 23 4.86 -9.90 -8.70
C ALA A 23 3.68 -9.04 -9.19
N ASN A 24 3.97 -8.02 -9.99
CA ASN A 24 2.99 -7.11 -10.62
C ASN A 24 2.05 -6.39 -9.63
N ALA A 25 2.48 -6.24 -8.38
CA ALA A 25 1.74 -5.49 -7.38
C ALA A 25 2.36 -4.11 -7.15
N LYS A 26 1.51 -3.16 -6.76
CA LYS A 26 1.93 -1.89 -6.19
C LYS A 26 1.68 -1.93 -4.69
N TYR A 27 2.72 -1.65 -3.91
CA TYR A 27 2.61 -1.53 -2.46
C TYR A 27 2.13 -0.12 -2.09
N TYR A 28 1.17 -0.06 -1.18
CA TYR A 28 0.61 1.18 -0.66
C TYR A 28 0.78 1.21 0.86
N ASP A 29 1.66 2.09 1.34
CA ASP A 29 1.84 2.31 2.78
C ASP A 29 0.81 3.31 3.30
N THR A 30 -0.31 2.81 3.83
CA THR A 30 -1.33 3.67 4.44
C THR A 30 -1.02 4.09 5.88
N GLY A 31 0.12 3.67 6.44
CA GLY A 31 0.61 4.14 7.73
C GLY A 31 1.31 5.51 7.63
N ASN A 32 1.88 5.83 6.47
CA ASN A 32 2.41 7.15 6.18
C ASN A 32 1.30 8.10 5.68
N LYS A 33 1.20 9.29 6.28
CA LYS A 33 0.14 10.26 5.96
C LYS A 33 0.13 10.70 4.49
N LEU A 34 1.29 10.90 3.88
CA LEU A 34 1.40 11.34 2.49
C LEU A 34 1.05 10.20 1.54
N GLU A 35 1.59 9.01 1.78
CA GLU A 35 1.31 7.83 0.96
C GLU A 35 -0.16 7.39 1.08
N TYR A 36 -0.78 7.54 2.25
CA TYR A 36 -2.22 7.39 2.42
C TYR A 36 -3.01 8.30 1.48
N LEU A 37 -2.71 9.61 1.43
CA LEU A 37 -3.42 10.55 0.56
C LEU A 37 -3.23 10.22 -0.93
N LYS A 38 -2.01 9.84 -1.34
CA LYS A 38 -1.74 9.39 -2.71
C LYS A 38 -2.55 8.14 -3.05
N THR A 39 -2.55 7.15 -2.16
CA THR A 39 -3.31 5.90 -2.30
C THR A 39 -4.78 6.20 -2.52
N VAL A 40 -5.39 7.03 -1.67
CA VAL A 40 -6.80 7.41 -1.79
C VAL A 40 -7.09 8.06 -3.15
N VAL A 41 -6.22 8.98 -3.61
CA VAL A 41 -6.38 9.64 -4.90
C VAL A 41 -6.30 8.64 -6.06
N GLU A 42 -5.32 7.74 -6.05
CA GLU A 42 -5.15 6.73 -7.10
C GLU A 42 -6.37 5.80 -7.19
N PHE A 43 -6.79 5.21 -6.06
CA PHE A 43 -7.93 4.31 -6.03
C PHE A 43 -9.23 5.02 -6.44
N ALA A 44 -9.43 6.28 -6.03
CA ALA A 44 -10.60 7.06 -6.45
C ALA A 44 -10.62 7.33 -7.96
N LEU A 45 -9.44 7.49 -8.59
CA LEU A 45 -9.31 7.68 -10.03
C LEU A 45 -9.43 6.38 -10.84
N GLU A 46 -9.25 5.22 -10.22
CA GLU A 46 -9.52 3.91 -10.83
C GLU A 46 -10.96 3.44 -10.63
N HIS A 47 -11.66 3.94 -9.60
CA HIS A 47 -13.02 3.53 -9.26
C HIS A 47 -14.04 3.91 -10.34
N LYS A 48 -14.81 2.93 -10.83
CA LYS A 48 -15.74 3.08 -11.98
C LYS A 48 -16.71 4.25 -11.85
N ASP A 49 -17.29 4.43 -10.66
CA ASP A 49 -18.33 5.46 -10.45
C ASP A 49 -17.77 6.81 -9.98
N LEU A 50 -16.56 6.83 -9.39
CA LEU A 50 -16.00 8.04 -8.77
C LEU A 50 -15.05 8.78 -9.71
N ASN A 51 -14.35 8.05 -10.59
CA ASN A 51 -13.25 8.61 -11.37
C ASN A 51 -13.64 9.86 -12.17
N GLY A 52 -14.87 9.91 -12.70
CA GLY A 52 -15.31 10.98 -13.58
C GLY A 52 -15.49 12.31 -12.84
N GLU A 53 -16.31 12.29 -11.78
CA GLU A 53 -16.55 13.47 -10.94
C GLU A 53 -15.29 13.87 -10.18
N PHE A 54 -14.57 12.91 -9.61
CA PHE A 54 -13.38 13.18 -8.82
C PHE A 54 -12.25 13.77 -9.68
N ARG A 55 -12.02 13.26 -10.89
CA ARG A 55 -11.05 13.85 -11.83
C ARG A 55 -11.40 15.28 -12.22
N ARG A 56 -12.70 15.60 -12.40
CA ARG A 56 -13.14 16.99 -12.65
C ARG A 56 -12.87 17.89 -11.47
N TYR A 57 -13.15 17.43 -10.26
CA TYR A 57 -12.84 18.15 -9.03
C TYR A 57 -11.34 18.45 -8.91
N LEU A 58 -10.47 17.44 -9.04
CA LEU A 58 -9.02 17.64 -8.96
C LEU A 58 -8.50 18.67 -9.96
N LYS A 59 -9.02 18.68 -11.20
CA LYS A 59 -8.66 19.67 -12.23
C LYS A 59 -9.17 21.09 -11.94
N SER A 60 -10.18 21.24 -11.09
CA SER A 60 -10.71 22.55 -10.70
C SER A 60 -9.92 23.22 -9.58
N LEU A 61 -9.05 22.48 -8.89
CA LEU A 61 -8.23 23.00 -7.81
C LEU A 61 -7.20 23.98 -8.36
N LYS A 62 -7.03 25.11 -7.68
CA LYS A 62 -5.91 26.05 -7.93
C LYS A 62 -4.69 25.52 -7.17
N LEU A 63 -3.93 24.64 -7.81
CA LEU A 63 -2.70 24.02 -7.30
C LEU A 63 -1.46 24.63 -7.97
#